data_AF-A0A1F8PEM4-F1
#
_entry.id   AF-A0A1F8PEM4-F1
#
_cell.length_a   1.000
_cell.length_b   1.000
_cell.length_c   1.000
_cell.angle_alpha   90.00
_cell.angle_beta   90.00
_cell.angle_gamma   90.00
#
_symmetry.space_group_name_H-M   'P 1'
#
loop_
_entity.id
_entity.type
_entity.pdbx_description
1 polymer ?
#
loop_
_entity_poly.entity_id
_entity_poly.type
_entity_poly.pdbx_seq_one_letter_code
_entity_poly.pdbx_strand_id
1 'polypeptide(L)'
;MDKQTDNNTNSFDDIYNKRIDDILAVVNVLDVICQTQDFRHWIKTKHNISNDKGFLAGYLFLIDVITRRLHNEIALNDSLGLTQDEAFNRADRHGTNIEKLQDNTEKVKLLKAIRRRVQTILGTLNWQDAQKAVELFRNEVILPFLGLKKYVELNKAYHISSIEEAIKYTSMNEAFLFLNDTEEQVPKGYLTPTLDTKLWRSNNPESKRYIQETFEGYKYSNQYLWFKLLGNDFLESSLTRIHETRDWFEFDGYFDELRPIIDDIEKRLGITLGMAPVLIIPKSARSALTRLIRDKAPTQRLNELEILENLFRWYQIELIDASRGTLFNGVPALLSTIAGAVELIKRQSQTPSPLQIIKLTHAKGIQRNTYSYAVLMGVSGWISDASGWLLFFSCCYDFTGTGLSQLEKVDSLISEYEKNGLVKTYSHNMTEERFLNLMEPYLLYPPRAQDPRISPKESRLKEMQETAEIRKVLQEANDMLGTARGLLLEFLGYYVFSVPENTKLEWNYKNGSQIDLLLKTKNEIRFFECKKPLGDIVNQAIKFKSKSEDLVKDKRFIREWGIDSNPTLTLVVWSRPEPVEHKQITKLGIHVMVVNEELKTHRKFQGKEKDKIRHAFGG
;
A
#
# COMPACT_ATOMS: atom_id res chain seq x y z
N MET A 1 14.24 -51.48 -8.39
CA MET A 1 13.05 -50.84 -7.81
C MET A 1 13.53 -49.53 -7.23
N ASP A 2 13.38 -48.45 -7.98
CA ASP A 2 13.35 -47.07 -7.47
C ASP A 2 12.65 -46.27 -8.56
N LYS A 3 11.38 -45.94 -8.33
CA LYS A 3 10.55 -45.21 -9.28
C LYS A 3 10.95 -43.75 -9.21
N GLN A 4 11.37 -43.23 -10.37
CA GLN A 4 11.32 -41.81 -10.72
C GLN A 4 9.95 -41.24 -10.33
N THR A 5 9.95 -40.36 -9.33
CA THR A 5 8.88 -39.38 -9.08
C THR A 5 9.47 -38.01 -9.27
N ASP A 6 9.76 -37.67 -10.53
CA ASP A 6 10.04 -36.30 -10.96
C ASP A 6 9.13 -36.00 -12.16
N ASN A 7 8.59 -34.77 -12.21
CA ASN A 7 7.75 -34.15 -13.24
C ASN A 7 6.26 -33.92 -12.90
N ASN A 8 5.94 -33.24 -11.80
CA ASN A 8 4.62 -32.57 -11.71
C ASN A 8 4.61 -31.23 -10.96
N THR A 9 5.76 -30.64 -10.67
CA THR A 9 5.87 -29.26 -10.15
C THR A 9 5.63 -28.18 -11.21
N ASN A 10 5.39 -28.56 -12.47
CA ASN A 10 4.93 -27.66 -13.54
C ASN A 10 3.45 -27.21 -13.37
N SER A 11 2.74 -27.53 -12.28
CA SER A 11 1.26 -27.50 -12.31
C SER A 11 0.56 -26.28 -11.71
N PHE A 12 1.20 -25.46 -10.87
CA PHE A 12 0.49 -24.33 -10.21
C PHE A 12 0.93 -22.95 -10.74
N ASP A 13 2.23 -22.65 -10.69
CA ASP A 13 2.77 -21.37 -11.17
C ASP A 13 2.50 -21.17 -12.68
N ASP A 14 2.57 -22.24 -13.47
CA ASP A 14 2.26 -22.18 -14.91
C ASP A 14 0.78 -21.85 -15.17
N ILE A 15 -0.14 -22.38 -14.35
CA ILE A 15 -1.57 -22.04 -14.45
C ILE A 15 -1.80 -20.60 -14.01
N TYR A 16 -1.14 -20.16 -12.94
CA TYR A 16 -1.28 -18.79 -12.46
C TYR A 16 -0.77 -17.78 -13.48
N ASN A 17 0.36 -18.05 -14.15
CA ASN A 17 0.88 -17.22 -15.23
C ASN A 17 -0.02 -17.18 -16.47
N LYS A 18 -0.95 -18.14 -16.61
CA LYS A 18 -1.96 -18.19 -17.69
C LYS A 18 -3.30 -17.57 -17.31
N ARG A 19 -3.48 -17.15 -16.05
CA ARG A 19 -4.72 -16.55 -15.54
C ARG A 19 -5.06 -15.26 -16.27
N ILE A 20 -6.32 -15.06 -16.64
CA ILE A 20 -6.81 -13.81 -17.28
C ILE A 20 -8.07 -13.22 -16.61
N ASP A 21 -8.52 -13.83 -15.51
CA ASP A 21 -9.77 -13.49 -14.81
C ASP A 21 -9.97 -11.99 -14.64
N ASP A 22 -8.99 -11.34 -14.02
CA ASP A 22 -9.11 -9.99 -13.50
C ASP A 22 -9.15 -8.97 -14.66
N ILE A 23 -8.37 -9.21 -15.72
CA ILE A 23 -8.40 -8.38 -16.93
C ILE A 23 -9.79 -8.45 -17.58
N LEU A 24 -10.34 -9.65 -17.78
CA LEU A 24 -11.66 -9.78 -18.41
C LEU A 24 -12.80 -9.31 -17.53
N ALA A 25 -12.67 -9.50 -16.22
CA ALA A 25 -13.59 -9.00 -15.21
C ALA A 25 -13.68 -7.47 -15.28
N VAL A 26 -12.54 -6.78 -15.23
CA VAL A 26 -12.45 -5.32 -15.29
C VAL A 26 -12.92 -4.78 -16.64
N VAL A 27 -12.56 -5.45 -17.75
CA VAL A 27 -13.02 -5.06 -19.09
C VAL A 27 -14.54 -5.22 -19.23
N ASN A 28 -15.13 -6.25 -18.65
CA ASN A 28 -16.58 -6.44 -18.65
C ASN A 28 -17.28 -5.38 -17.79
N VAL A 29 -16.70 -5.01 -16.64
CA VAL A 29 -17.19 -3.87 -15.84
C VAL A 29 -17.12 -2.56 -16.63
N LEU A 30 -16.02 -2.31 -17.37
CA LEU A 30 -15.92 -1.15 -18.27
C LEU A 30 -16.98 -1.20 -19.36
N ASP A 31 -17.21 -2.35 -20.01
CA ASP A 31 -18.21 -2.46 -21.08
C ASP A 31 -19.61 -2.07 -20.58
N VAL A 32 -19.97 -2.50 -19.37
CA VAL A 32 -21.25 -2.16 -18.72
C VAL A 32 -21.35 -0.65 -18.46
N ILE A 33 -20.34 -0.06 -17.82
CA ILE A 33 -20.37 1.37 -17.45
C ILE A 33 -20.26 2.29 -18.66
N CYS A 34 -19.56 1.86 -19.72
CA CYS A 34 -19.43 2.62 -20.96
C CYS A 34 -20.72 2.61 -21.81
N GLN A 35 -21.80 1.94 -21.39
CA GLN A 35 -23.13 2.14 -21.96
C GLN A 35 -23.77 3.43 -21.41
N THR A 36 -23.18 4.58 -21.76
CA THR A 36 -23.56 5.89 -21.21
C THR A 36 -25.05 6.23 -21.42
N GLN A 37 -25.63 5.87 -22.56
CA GLN A 37 -27.05 6.11 -22.83
C GLN A 37 -27.96 5.29 -21.91
N ASP A 38 -27.64 4.01 -21.73
CA ASP A 38 -28.36 3.12 -20.82
C ASP A 38 -28.29 3.62 -19.37
N PHE A 39 -27.12 4.05 -18.92
CA PHE A 39 -26.93 4.63 -17.58
C PHE A 39 -27.83 5.85 -17.36
N ARG A 40 -27.81 6.81 -18.31
CA ARG A 40 -28.63 8.02 -18.23
C ARG A 40 -30.12 7.70 -18.27
N HIS A 41 -30.52 6.75 -19.12
CA HIS A 41 -31.89 6.27 -19.18
C HIS A 41 -32.32 5.61 -17.86
N TRP A 42 -31.45 4.81 -17.26
CA TRP A 42 -31.68 4.15 -15.99
C TRP A 42 -31.85 5.16 -14.85
N ILE A 43 -30.97 6.18 -14.74
CA ILE A 43 -31.14 7.25 -13.74
C ILE A 43 -32.50 7.95 -13.90
N LYS A 44 -32.88 8.28 -15.14
CA LYS A 44 -34.14 8.98 -15.42
C LYS A 44 -35.36 8.14 -15.06
N THR A 45 -35.34 6.84 -15.35
CA THR A 45 -36.50 5.96 -15.18
C THR A 45 -36.59 5.34 -13.78
N LYS A 46 -35.44 4.93 -13.20
CA LYS A 46 -35.39 4.27 -11.89
C LYS A 46 -35.43 5.25 -10.73
N HIS A 47 -34.81 6.42 -10.87
CA HIS A 47 -34.71 7.43 -9.80
C HIS A 47 -35.50 8.71 -10.07
N ASN A 48 -36.21 8.81 -11.20
CA ASN A 48 -36.99 10.00 -11.59
C ASN A 48 -36.15 11.30 -11.68
N ILE A 49 -34.86 11.18 -11.99
CA ILE A 49 -33.94 12.31 -12.08
C ILE A 49 -33.89 12.79 -13.54
N SER A 50 -34.49 13.95 -13.81
CA SER A 50 -34.56 14.51 -15.17
C SER A 50 -33.33 15.33 -15.57
N ASN A 51 -32.62 15.93 -14.59
CA ASN A 51 -31.39 16.68 -14.81
C ASN A 51 -30.19 15.91 -14.25
N ASP A 52 -29.45 15.26 -15.13
CA ASP A 52 -28.32 14.40 -14.78
C ASP A 52 -26.95 15.10 -14.87
N LYS A 53 -26.91 16.43 -15.05
CA LYS A 53 -25.64 17.17 -15.20
C LYS A 53 -24.71 17.00 -13.99
N GLY A 54 -25.27 16.92 -12.78
CA GLY A 54 -24.50 16.78 -11.54
C GLY A 54 -23.79 15.42 -11.38
N PHE A 55 -24.16 14.40 -12.18
CA PHE A 55 -23.59 13.06 -12.04
C PHE A 55 -22.37 12.82 -12.94
N LEU A 56 -22.10 13.71 -13.90
CA LEU A 56 -21.03 13.50 -14.88
C LEU A 56 -19.66 13.36 -14.22
N ALA A 57 -19.32 14.23 -13.28
CA ALA A 57 -18.01 14.22 -12.62
C ALA A 57 -17.73 12.88 -11.92
N GLY A 58 -18.71 12.37 -11.17
CA GLY A 58 -18.60 11.07 -10.50
C GLY A 58 -18.65 9.87 -11.43
N TYR A 59 -19.40 9.94 -12.53
CA TYR A 59 -19.38 8.93 -13.59
C TYR A 59 -17.99 8.83 -14.24
N LEU A 60 -17.39 9.96 -14.59
CA LEU A 60 -16.03 10.02 -15.12
C LEU A 60 -15.00 9.52 -14.10
N PHE A 61 -15.20 9.85 -12.81
CA PHE A 61 -14.35 9.34 -11.74
C PHE A 61 -14.41 7.81 -11.62
N LEU A 62 -15.61 7.20 -11.69
CA LEU A 62 -15.74 5.74 -11.73
C LEU A 62 -15.00 5.13 -12.92
N ILE A 63 -15.10 5.73 -14.12
CA ILE A 63 -14.33 5.29 -15.30
C ILE A 63 -12.82 5.39 -15.04
N ASP A 64 -12.32 6.47 -14.43
CA ASP A 64 -10.90 6.59 -14.07
C ASP A 64 -10.47 5.46 -13.12
N VAL A 65 -11.25 5.17 -12.08
CA VAL A 65 -10.99 4.08 -11.12
C VAL A 65 -10.92 2.72 -11.82
N ILE A 66 -11.90 2.38 -12.67
CA ILE A 66 -11.91 1.07 -13.34
C ILE A 66 -10.76 0.96 -14.36
N THR A 67 -10.44 2.04 -15.08
CA THR A 67 -9.33 2.03 -16.05
C THR A 67 -7.95 2.00 -15.39
N ARG A 68 -7.79 2.60 -14.20
CA ARG A 68 -6.63 2.44 -13.32
C ARG A 68 -6.48 0.99 -12.86
N ARG A 69 -7.57 0.36 -12.44
CA ARG A 69 -7.59 -1.09 -12.14
C ARG A 69 -7.16 -1.92 -13.35
N LEU A 70 -7.65 -1.63 -14.55
CA LEU A 70 -7.21 -2.33 -15.78
C LEU A 70 -5.71 -2.16 -16.04
N HIS A 71 -5.17 -0.96 -15.79
CA HIS A 71 -3.74 -0.70 -15.87
C HIS A 71 -2.94 -1.62 -14.94
N ASN A 72 -3.36 -1.71 -13.69
CA ASN A 72 -2.73 -2.57 -12.69
C ASN A 72 -2.77 -4.04 -13.10
N GLU A 73 -3.92 -4.52 -13.57
CA GLU A 73 -4.06 -5.92 -13.98
C GLU A 73 -3.22 -6.26 -15.21
N ILE A 74 -3.10 -5.36 -16.20
CA ILE A 74 -2.20 -5.58 -17.33
C ILE A 74 -0.72 -5.56 -16.88
N ALA A 75 -0.35 -4.71 -15.93
CA ALA A 75 1.02 -4.62 -15.43
C ALA A 75 1.46 -5.95 -14.79
N LEU A 76 0.61 -6.51 -13.93
CA LEU A 76 0.90 -7.73 -13.16
C LEU A 76 0.68 -9.04 -13.95
N ASN A 77 -0.03 -8.99 -15.08
CA ASN A 77 -0.44 -10.19 -15.80
C ASN A 77 0.56 -10.61 -16.90
N ASP A 78 0.95 -11.88 -16.87
CA ASP A 78 1.85 -12.46 -17.88
C ASP A 78 1.12 -13.29 -18.96
N SER A 79 -0.16 -13.62 -18.75
CA SER A 79 -0.96 -14.48 -19.64
C SER A 79 -1.15 -13.90 -21.05
N LEU A 80 -1.09 -12.57 -21.18
CA LEU A 80 -1.16 -11.89 -22.47
C LEU A 80 0.08 -12.18 -23.34
N GLY A 81 1.20 -12.61 -22.75
CA GLY A 81 2.48 -12.81 -23.43
C GLY A 81 3.07 -11.52 -24.00
N LEU A 82 2.85 -10.41 -23.29
CA LEU A 82 3.45 -9.12 -23.63
C LEU A 82 4.87 -9.04 -23.08
N THR A 83 5.79 -8.53 -23.89
CA THR A 83 7.16 -8.27 -23.41
C THR A 83 7.15 -7.23 -22.29
N GLN A 84 8.00 -7.46 -21.30
CA GLN A 84 8.31 -6.56 -20.19
C GLN A 84 9.81 -6.61 -19.88
N ASP A 85 10.33 -5.56 -19.24
CA ASP A 85 11.73 -5.47 -18.85
C ASP A 85 11.84 -5.10 -17.36
N GLU A 86 13.04 -5.23 -16.83
CA GLU A 86 13.30 -4.96 -15.42
C GLU A 86 13.10 -3.47 -15.08
N ALA A 87 13.30 -2.55 -16.03
CA ALA A 87 13.06 -1.13 -15.83
C ALA A 87 11.57 -0.85 -15.57
N PHE A 88 10.66 -1.47 -16.34
CA PHE A 88 9.22 -1.39 -16.09
C PHE A 88 8.84 -1.99 -14.73
N ASN A 89 9.34 -3.19 -14.41
CA ASN A 89 9.02 -3.84 -13.13
C ASN A 89 9.47 -3.01 -11.93
N ARG A 90 10.63 -2.35 -12.02
CA ARG A 90 11.15 -1.46 -10.98
C ARG A 90 10.37 -0.15 -10.91
N ALA A 91 10.01 0.42 -12.05
CA ALA A 91 9.16 1.59 -12.12
C ALA A 91 7.81 1.37 -11.44
N ASP A 92 7.17 0.22 -11.70
CA ASP A 92 5.90 -0.16 -11.09
C ASP A 92 6.03 -0.25 -9.56
N ARG A 93 6.99 -1.00 -9.04
CA ARG A 93 7.24 -1.10 -7.59
C ARG A 93 7.58 0.23 -6.93
N HIS A 94 8.30 1.10 -7.63
CA HIS A 94 8.66 2.44 -7.14
C HIS A 94 7.47 3.41 -7.17
N GLY A 95 6.45 3.15 -7.99
CA GLY A 95 5.35 4.09 -8.21
C GLY A 95 5.67 5.18 -9.24
N THR A 96 6.53 4.89 -10.22
CA THR A 96 6.89 5.85 -11.27
C THR A 96 5.76 5.98 -12.29
N ASN A 97 5.33 7.22 -12.54
CA ASN A 97 4.30 7.51 -13.53
C ASN A 97 4.64 6.93 -14.91
N ILE A 98 3.70 6.22 -15.52
CA ILE A 98 3.84 5.53 -16.80
C ILE A 98 4.30 6.44 -17.93
N GLU A 99 3.93 7.72 -17.91
CA GLU A 99 4.34 8.72 -18.91
C GLU A 99 5.85 9.00 -18.89
N LYS A 100 6.50 8.78 -17.74
CA LYS A 100 7.96 8.92 -17.56
C LYS A 100 8.75 7.68 -17.98
N LEU A 101 8.09 6.59 -18.37
CA LEU A 101 8.76 5.38 -18.82
C LEU A 101 9.04 5.45 -20.32
N GLN A 102 10.12 4.84 -20.77
CA GLN A 102 10.40 4.69 -22.20
C GLN A 102 9.59 3.54 -22.80
N ASP A 103 9.28 3.64 -24.09
CA ASP A 103 8.48 2.65 -24.83
C ASP A 103 9.31 1.41 -25.23
N ASN A 104 10.07 0.86 -24.28
CA ASN A 104 10.99 -0.26 -24.50
C ASN A 104 10.25 -1.60 -24.56
N THR A 105 9.06 -1.68 -23.96
CA THR A 105 8.29 -2.91 -23.81
C THR A 105 6.89 -2.77 -24.39
N GLU A 106 6.24 -3.91 -24.68
CA GLU A 106 4.85 -3.90 -25.16
C GLU A 106 3.86 -3.55 -24.05
N LYS A 107 4.12 -3.96 -22.79
CA LYS A 107 3.31 -3.54 -21.64
C LYS A 107 3.27 -2.01 -21.53
N VAL A 108 4.42 -1.32 -21.54
CA VAL A 108 4.45 0.15 -21.44
C VAL A 108 3.68 0.82 -22.58
N LYS A 109 3.87 0.35 -23.82
CA LYS A 109 3.15 0.88 -25.00
C LYS A 109 1.64 0.73 -24.85
N LEU A 110 1.18 -0.46 -24.46
CA LEU A 110 -0.23 -0.75 -24.27
C LEU A 110 -0.84 0.12 -23.17
N LEU A 111 -0.18 0.21 -22.02
CA LEU A 111 -0.63 1.01 -20.88
C LEU A 111 -0.75 2.48 -21.27
N LYS A 112 0.26 3.08 -21.92
CA LYS A 112 0.17 4.46 -22.41
C LYS A 112 -0.95 4.66 -23.44
N ALA A 113 -1.11 3.70 -24.36
CA ALA A 113 -2.14 3.76 -25.39
C ALA A 113 -3.56 3.75 -24.78
N ILE A 114 -3.77 2.99 -23.69
CA ILE A 114 -5.01 3.00 -22.92
C ILE A 114 -5.15 4.34 -22.20
N ARG A 115 -4.14 4.78 -21.44
CA ARG A 115 -4.19 6.02 -20.64
C ARG A 115 -4.56 7.23 -21.49
N ARG A 116 -3.93 7.39 -22.66
CA ARG A 116 -4.21 8.49 -23.59
C ARG A 116 -5.68 8.56 -23.99
N ARG A 117 -6.31 7.43 -24.29
CA ARG A 117 -7.72 7.37 -24.70
C ARG A 117 -8.66 7.65 -23.53
N VAL A 118 -8.31 7.15 -22.35
CA VAL A 118 -9.04 7.47 -21.11
C VAL A 118 -8.98 8.97 -20.82
N GLN A 119 -7.83 9.63 -21.00
CA GLN A 119 -7.72 11.08 -20.81
C GLN A 119 -8.67 11.88 -21.72
N THR A 120 -8.98 11.38 -22.91
CA THR A 120 -10.01 12.00 -23.78
C THR A 120 -11.41 11.95 -23.14
N ILE A 121 -11.73 10.89 -22.41
CA ILE A 121 -12.99 10.78 -21.65
C ILE A 121 -12.96 11.72 -20.43
N LEU A 122 -11.88 11.67 -19.64
CA LEU A 122 -11.76 12.42 -18.39
C LEU A 122 -11.69 13.94 -18.61
N GLY A 123 -11.24 14.39 -19.78
CA GLY A 123 -11.22 15.81 -20.14
C GLY A 123 -12.57 16.37 -20.61
N THR A 124 -13.64 15.56 -20.66
CA THR A 124 -14.95 16.04 -21.12
C THR A 124 -15.70 16.83 -20.04
N LEU A 125 -16.45 17.85 -20.47
CA LEU A 125 -17.18 18.76 -19.57
C LEU A 125 -18.70 18.59 -19.65
N ASN A 126 -19.20 17.77 -20.57
CA ASN A 126 -20.63 17.52 -20.75
C ASN A 126 -20.89 16.09 -21.25
N TRP A 127 -22.13 15.62 -21.08
CA TRP A 127 -22.56 14.27 -21.44
C TRP A 127 -22.43 13.94 -22.93
N GLN A 128 -22.62 14.91 -23.83
CA GLN A 128 -22.55 14.65 -25.26
C GLN A 128 -21.12 14.32 -25.70
N ASP A 129 -20.15 15.09 -25.19
CA ASP A 129 -18.73 14.84 -25.49
C ASP A 129 -18.23 13.59 -24.76
N ALA A 130 -18.65 13.38 -23.51
CA ALA A 130 -18.36 12.17 -22.75
C ALA A 130 -18.83 10.91 -23.49
N GLN A 131 -20.07 10.92 -24.01
CA GLN A 131 -20.62 9.79 -24.75
C GLN A 131 -19.80 9.48 -26.01
N LYS A 132 -19.43 10.49 -26.81
CA LYS A 132 -18.60 10.28 -28.01
C LYS A 132 -17.23 9.73 -27.65
N ALA A 133 -16.59 10.27 -26.61
CA ALA A 133 -15.29 9.80 -26.15
C ALA A 133 -15.35 8.36 -25.62
N VAL A 134 -16.40 8.02 -24.87
CA VAL A 134 -16.66 6.67 -24.36
C VAL A 134 -16.92 5.67 -25.49
N GLU A 135 -17.69 6.04 -26.50
CA GLU A 135 -17.94 5.17 -27.66
C GLU A 135 -16.64 4.87 -28.43
N LEU A 136 -15.80 5.89 -28.63
CA LEU A 136 -14.49 5.70 -29.25
C LEU A 136 -13.59 4.80 -28.39
N PHE A 137 -13.51 5.06 -27.08
CA PHE A 137 -12.74 4.23 -26.14
C PHE A 137 -13.23 2.78 -26.13
N ARG A 138 -14.55 2.57 -26.15
CA ARG A 138 -15.14 1.24 -26.20
C ARG A 138 -14.71 0.50 -27.46
N ASN A 139 -14.79 1.15 -28.62
CA ASN A 139 -14.43 0.54 -29.89
C ASN A 139 -12.92 0.26 -30.01
N GLU A 140 -12.08 1.16 -29.48
CA GLU A 140 -10.63 1.05 -29.62
C GLU A 140 -9.95 0.24 -28.53
N VAL A 141 -10.54 0.13 -27.33
CA VAL A 141 -9.93 -0.55 -26.17
C VAL A 141 -10.80 -1.71 -25.71
N ILE A 142 -12.03 -1.44 -25.26
CA ILE A 142 -12.87 -2.46 -24.61
C ILE A 142 -13.17 -3.64 -25.55
N LEU A 143 -13.61 -3.38 -26.78
CA LEU A 143 -13.96 -4.43 -27.74
C LEU A 143 -12.76 -5.32 -28.11
N PRO A 144 -11.54 -4.80 -28.37
CA PRO A 144 -10.35 -5.64 -28.52
C PRO A 144 -10.07 -6.57 -27.32
N PHE A 145 -10.22 -6.08 -26.09
CA PHE A 145 -10.06 -6.92 -24.89
C PHE A 145 -11.18 -7.95 -24.74
N LEU A 146 -12.44 -7.60 -25.00
CA LEU A 146 -13.54 -8.57 -25.04
C LEU A 146 -13.33 -9.63 -26.14
N GLY A 147 -12.66 -9.24 -27.23
CA GLY A 147 -12.22 -10.15 -28.28
C GLY A 147 -11.21 -11.21 -27.81
N LEU A 148 -10.63 -11.08 -26.61
CA LEU A 148 -9.76 -12.10 -26.02
C LEU A 148 -10.51 -13.37 -25.65
N LYS A 149 -11.83 -13.31 -25.42
CA LYS A 149 -12.67 -14.48 -25.06
C LYS A 149 -12.47 -15.68 -25.99
N LYS A 150 -12.13 -15.45 -27.27
CA LYS A 150 -11.84 -16.51 -28.26
C LYS A 150 -10.56 -17.30 -28.01
N TYR A 151 -9.69 -16.84 -27.12
CA TYR A 151 -8.43 -17.49 -26.72
C TYR A 151 -8.48 -18.07 -25.30
N VAL A 152 -9.63 -17.96 -24.65
CA VAL A 152 -9.79 -18.29 -23.23
C VAL A 152 -10.41 -19.66 -23.11
N GLU A 153 -9.95 -20.42 -22.12
CA GLU A 153 -10.55 -21.67 -21.68
C GLU A 153 -10.98 -21.56 -20.22
N LEU A 154 -12.05 -22.27 -19.86
CA LEU A 154 -12.39 -22.49 -18.46
C LEU A 154 -11.35 -23.40 -17.83
N ASN A 155 -10.92 -23.07 -16.62
CA ASN A 155 -10.12 -23.97 -15.82
C ASN A 155 -10.99 -25.17 -15.39
N LYS A 156 -10.63 -26.34 -15.91
CA LYS A 156 -11.36 -27.60 -15.69
C LYS A 156 -11.39 -28.06 -14.23
N ALA A 157 -10.57 -27.45 -13.36
CA ALA A 157 -10.60 -27.71 -11.92
C ALA A 157 -11.88 -27.21 -11.24
N TYR A 158 -12.65 -26.32 -11.88
CA TYR A 158 -13.81 -25.66 -11.27
C TYR A 158 -15.09 -25.90 -12.08
N HIS A 159 -16.19 -26.06 -11.36
CA HIS A 159 -17.51 -26.34 -11.95
C HIS A 159 -18.25 -25.05 -12.33
N ILE A 160 -17.76 -24.36 -13.36
CA ILE A 160 -18.42 -23.18 -13.95
C ILE A 160 -19.00 -23.57 -15.32
N SER A 161 -20.24 -23.15 -15.61
CA SER A 161 -20.98 -23.63 -16.78
C SER A 161 -20.54 -22.99 -18.11
N SER A 162 -20.03 -21.76 -18.08
CA SER A 162 -19.60 -21.02 -19.28
C SER A 162 -18.56 -19.95 -18.99
N ILE A 163 -17.89 -19.48 -20.05
CA ILE A 163 -16.96 -18.33 -19.98
C ILE A 163 -17.71 -17.07 -19.55
N GLU A 164 -18.94 -16.87 -20.02
CA GLU A 164 -19.79 -15.73 -19.67
C GLU A 164 -20.14 -15.72 -18.18
N GLU A 165 -20.45 -16.89 -17.62
CA GLU A 165 -20.72 -17.04 -16.20
C GLU A 165 -19.47 -16.76 -15.36
N ALA A 166 -18.31 -17.30 -15.77
CA ALA A 166 -17.04 -17.03 -15.11
C ALA A 166 -16.72 -15.53 -15.09
N ILE A 167 -16.83 -14.85 -16.24
CA ILE A 167 -16.60 -13.40 -16.38
C ILE A 167 -17.59 -12.62 -15.50
N LYS A 168 -18.86 -13.03 -15.45
CA LYS A 168 -19.86 -12.40 -14.56
C LYS A 168 -19.39 -12.47 -13.10
N TYR A 169 -19.02 -13.65 -12.61
CA TYR A 169 -18.60 -13.83 -11.22
C TYR A 169 -17.31 -13.09 -10.88
N THR A 170 -16.31 -13.14 -11.77
CA THR A 170 -15.07 -12.40 -11.55
C THR A 170 -15.27 -10.89 -11.64
N SER A 171 -16.16 -10.40 -12.52
CA SER A 171 -16.57 -8.98 -12.53
C SER A 171 -17.24 -8.54 -11.24
N MET A 172 -18.12 -9.36 -10.66
CA MET A 172 -18.75 -9.06 -9.37
C MET A 172 -17.70 -8.98 -8.26
N ASN A 173 -16.74 -9.91 -8.24
CA ASN A 173 -15.65 -9.89 -7.28
C ASN A 173 -14.74 -8.65 -7.43
N GLU A 174 -14.37 -8.29 -8.67
CA GLU A 174 -13.59 -7.08 -8.94
C GLU A 174 -14.33 -5.79 -8.54
N ALA A 175 -15.63 -5.70 -8.84
CA ALA A 175 -16.45 -4.56 -8.42
C ALA A 175 -16.53 -4.46 -6.88
N PHE A 176 -16.78 -5.59 -6.22
CA PHE A 176 -16.80 -5.69 -4.77
C PHE A 176 -15.48 -5.21 -4.14
N LEU A 177 -14.34 -5.78 -4.55
CA LEU A 177 -13.04 -5.50 -3.94
C LEU A 177 -12.48 -4.11 -4.26
N PHE A 178 -12.71 -3.59 -5.47
CA PHE A 178 -11.98 -2.41 -5.94
C PHE A 178 -12.85 -1.17 -6.16
N LEU A 179 -14.18 -1.32 -6.24
CA LEU A 179 -15.10 -0.20 -6.45
C LEU A 179 -15.96 0.09 -5.22
N ASN A 180 -16.24 -0.91 -4.39
CA ASN A 180 -17.07 -0.75 -3.19
C ASN A 180 -16.25 -0.60 -1.91
N ASP A 181 -15.04 -1.12 -1.88
CA ASP A 181 -14.09 -0.90 -0.80
C ASP A 181 -13.49 0.51 -0.86
N THR A 182 -13.90 1.37 0.07
CA THR A 182 -13.59 2.80 0.15
C THR A 182 -13.11 3.21 1.55
N GLU A 183 -12.58 2.27 2.34
CA GLU A 183 -12.08 2.47 3.71
C GLU A 183 -11.15 3.70 3.84
N GLU A 184 -10.44 4.04 2.75
CA GLU A 184 -9.49 5.15 2.68
C GLU A 184 -10.05 6.41 1.99
N GLN A 185 -11.38 6.58 1.95
CA GLN A 185 -12.14 7.67 1.29
C GLN A 185 -12.04 7.72 -0.23
N VAL A 186 -11.27 6.82 -0.83
CA VAL A 186 -11.20 6.60 -2.27
C VAL A 186 -11.33 5.10 -2.54
N PRO A 187 -11.93 4.69 -3.66
CA PRO A 187 -12.04 3.27 -4.00
C PRO A 187 -10.66 2.62 -4.14
N LYS A 188 -10.50 1.38 -3.64
CA LYS A 188 -9.21 0.65 -3.73
C LYS A 188 -8.66 0.56 -5.16
N GLY A 189 -9.54 0.47 -6.17
CA GLY A 189 -9.16 0.46 -7.58
C GLY A 189 -8.50 1.76 -8.09
N TYR A 190 -8.59 2.86 -7.36
CA TYR A 190 -7.92 4.12 -7.69
C TYR A 190 -6.38 4.01 -7.56
N LEU A 191 -5.93 3.13 -6.67
CA LEU A 191 -4.51 2.95 -6.36
C LEU A 191 -3.86 2.12 -7.48
N THR A 192 -2.98 2.75 -8.24
CA THR A 192 -2.19 2.10 -9.28
C THR A 192 -0.80 2.69 -9.24
N PRO A 193 0.25 1.90 -8.98
CA PRO A 193 1.59 2.44 -8.73
C PRO A 193 2.10 3.32 -9.87
N THR A 194 1.89 2.92 -11.14
CA THR A 194 2.37 3.69 -12.28
C THR A 194 1.52 4.91 -12.66
N LEU A 195 0.56 5.33 -11.83
CA LEU A 195 -0.31 6.48 -12.12
C LEU A 195 -0.33 7.44 -10.92
N ASP A 196 -0.72 8.69 -11.18
CA ASP A 196 -0.79 9.70 -10.14
C ASP A 196 -1.86 9.32 -9.10
N THR A 197 -1.44 9.14 -7.84
CA THR A 197 -2.27 8.79 -6.68
C THR A 197 -2.55 9.98 -5.76
N LYS A 198 -2.36 11.23 -6.22
CA LYS A 198 -2.55 12.48 -5.45
C LYS A 198 -3.86 12.62 -4.67
N LEU A 199 -4.93 11.88 -4.99
CA LEU A 199 -6.16 11.93 -4.21
C LEU A 199 -6.08 11.06 -2.94
N TRP A 200 -5.25 10.02 -2.95
CA TRP A 200 -5.09 9.08 -1.85
C TRP A 200 -4.40 9.74 -0.65
N ARG A 201 -5.05 9.66 0.53
CA ARG A 201 -4.57 10.23 1.80
C ARG A 201 -4.15 11.70 1.70
N SER A 202 -4.69 12.42 0.72
CA SER A 202 -4.31 13.80 0.45
C SER A 202 -4.90 14.73 1.51
N ASN A 203 -4.03 15.52 2.13
CA ASN A 203 -4.45 16.62 2.98
C ASN A 203 -4.70 17.92 2.20
N ASN A 204 -4.49 17.91 0.88
CA ASN A 204 -4.77 19.06 0.03
C ASN A 204 -6.29 19.34 -0.01
N PRO A 205 -6.76 20.55 0.36
CA PRO A 205 -8.16 20.93 0.30
C PRO A 205 -8.81 20.73 -1.08
N GLU A 206 -8.07 20.93 -2.17
CA GLU A 206 -8.58 20.76 -3.53
C GLU A 206 -8.89 19.29 -3.84
N SER A 207 -8.02 18.37 -3.41
CA SER A 207 -8.24 16.93 -3.56
C SER A 207 -9.46 16.48 -2.77
N LYS A 208 -9.61 16.95 -1.52
CA LYS A 208 -10.78 16.64 -0.69
C LYS A 208 -12.07 17.16 -1.30
N ARG A 209 -12.07 18.40 -1.81
CA ARG A 209 -13.21 18.99 -2.51
C ARG A 209 -13.58 18.18 -3.75
N TYR A 210 -12.59 17.80 -4.57
CA TYR A 210 -12.84 17.00 -5.77
C TYR A 210 -13.48 15.63 -5.44
N ILE A 211 -12.98 14.93 -4.42
CA ILE A 211 -13.55 13.65 -3.97
C ILE A 211 -15.00 13.81 -3.47
N GLN A 212 -15.33 14.92 -2.80
CA GLN A 212 -16.71 15.22 -2.40
C GLN A 212 -17.60 15.54 -3.61
N GLU A 213 -17.13 16.36 -4.56
CA GLU A 213 -17.88 16.76 -5.76
C GLU A 213 -18.18 15.58 -6.70
N THR A 214 -17.34 14.53 -6.67
CA THR A 214 -17.51 13.33 -7.50
C THR A 214 -18.40 12.26 -6.85
N PHE A 215 -18.69 12.35 -5.55
CA PHE A 215 -19.37 11.29 -4.82
C PHE A 215 -20.76 10.94 -5.38
N GLU A 216 -21.59 11.95 -5.65
CA GLU A 216 -22.95 11.72 -6.16
C GLU A 216 -22.96 10.96 -7.49
N GLY A 217 -22.16 11.39 -8.46
CA GLY A 217 -22.04 10.66 -9.72
C GLY A 217 -21.48 9.24 -9.54
N TYR A 218 -20.54 9.06 -8.62
CA TYR A 218 -19.88 7.80 -8.37
C TYR A 218 -20.85 6.75 -7.84
N LYS A 219 -21.59 7.07 -6.76
CA LYS A 219 -22.50 6.10 -6.11
C LYS A 219 -23.62 5.62 -7.04
N TYR A 220 -24.20 6.52 -7.85
CA TYR A 220 -25.23 6.14 -8.83
C TYR A 220 -24.65 5.28 -9.97
N SER A 221 -23.44 5.59 -10.41
CA SER A 221 -22.77 4.80 -11.44
C SER A 221 -22.40 3.40 -10.93
N ASN A 222 -21.93 3.29 -9.68
CA ASN A 222 -21.65 2.01 -9.03
C ASN A 222 -22.94 1.21 -8.80
N GLN A 223 -24.03 1.87 -8.38
CA GLN A 223 -25.33 1.21 -8.24
C GLN A 223 -25.85 0.67 -9.57
N TYR A 224 -25.72 1.43 -10.66
CA TYR A 224 -26.07 0.97 -12.01
C TYR A 224 -25.23 -0.24 -12.44
N LEU A 225 -23.93 -0.27 -12.11
CA LEU A 225 -23.08 -1.43 -12.36
C LEU A 225 -23.66 -2.68 -11.69
N TRP A 226 -23.97 -2.60 -10.40
CA TRP A 226 -24.56 -3.72 -9.66
C TRP A 226 -25.92 -4.14 -10.21
N PHE A 227 -26.76 -3.18 -10.62
CA PHE A 227 -28.02 -3.49 -11.31
C PHE A 227 -27.80 -4.34 -12.56
N LYS A 228 -26.80 -4.00 -13.38
CA LYS A 228 -26.47 -4.74 -14.60
C LYS A 228 -25.79 -6.09 -14.31
N LEU A 229 -24.95 -6.19 -13.29
CA LEU A 229 -24.26 -7.44 -12.92
C LEU A 229 -25.20 -8.45 -12.25
N LEU A 230 -26.11 -8.01 -11.38
CA LEU A 230 -27.03 -8.90 -10.66
C LEU A 230 -28.29 -9.22 -11.46
N GLY A 231 -28.76 -8.31 -12.31
CA GLY A 231 -30.03 -8.49 -13.01
C GLY A 231 -31.21 -8.48 -12.03
N ASN A 232 -32.03 -9.52 -12.03
CA ASN A 232 -33.22 -9.59 -11.17
C ASN A 232 -32.88 -9.62 -9.68
N ASP A 233 -31.78 -10.29 -9.31
CA ASP A 233 -31.32 -10.43 -7.93
C ASP A 233 -31.00 -9.05 -7.30
N PHE A 234 -30.74 -8.02 -8.13
CA PHE A 234 -30.54 -6.66 -7.65
C PHE A 234 -31.75 -6.14 -6.88
N LEU A 235 -32.97 -6.42 -7.35
CA LEU A 235 -34.21 -5.88 -6.76
C LEU A 235 -34.48 -6.43 -5.36
N GLU A 236 -33.94 -7.60 -5.05
CA GLU A 236 -34.06 -8.28 -3.76
C GLU A 236 -32.89 -7.94 -2.83
N SER A 237 -31.85 -7.27 -3.34
CA SER A 237 -30.67 -6.88 -2.58
C SER A 237 -30.81 -5.51 -1.91
N SER A 238 -30.03 -5.28 -0.85
CA SER A 238 -29.90 -3.98 -0.22
C SER A 238 -29.27 -2.92 -1.13
N LEU A 239 -28.56 -3.34 -2.19
CA LEU A 239 -27.90 -2.45 -3.14
C LEU A 239 -28.86 -1.51 -3.88
N THR A 240 -30.16 -1.78 -3.86
CA THR A 240 -31.21 -0.86 -4.30
C THR A 240 -31.17 0.50 -3.59
N ARG A 241 -30.48 0.59 -2.45
CA ARG A 241 -30.40 1.78 -1.59
C ARG A 241 -29.04 2.47 -1.57
N ILE A 242 -28.05 2.03 -2.38
CA ILE A 242 -26.71 2.69 -2.48
C ILE A 242 -26.84 4.20 -2.71
N HIS A 243 -27.73 4.64 -3.59
CA HIS A 243 -27.96 6.06 -3.84
C HIS A 243 -28.36 6.90 -2.61
N GLU A 244 -28.83 6.29 -1.53
CA GLU A 244 -29.26 6.97 -0.30
C GLU A 244 -28.07 7.39 0.58
N THR A 245 -26.87 6.86 0.35
CA THR A 245 -25.67 7.16 1.14
C THR A 245 -25.26 8.62 1.01
N ARG A 246 -24.92 9.26 2.13
CA ARG A 246 -24.63 10.70 2.19
C ARG A 246 -23.17 11.04 1.96
N ASP A 247 -22.28 10.11 2.26
CA ASP A 247 -20.83 10.27 2.10
C ASP A 247 -20.15 8.93 1.83
N TRP A 248 -18.83 8.98 1.63
CA TRP A 248 -18.01 7.81 1.37
C TRP A 248 -18.02 6.79 2.51
N PHE A 249 -18.22 7.22 3.76
CA PHE A 249 -18.25 6.31 4.91
C PHE A 249 -19.56 5.49 4.94
N GLU A 250 -20.70 6.13 4.70
CA GLU A 250 -21.97 5.40 4.54
C GLU A 250 -21.95 4.49 3.30
N PHE A 251 -21.29 4.91 2.22
CA PHE A 251 -21.11 4.09 1.02
C PHE A 251 -20.26 2.85 1.29
N ASP A 252 -19.17 2.99 2.06
CA ASP A 252 -18.29 1.88 2.46
C ASP A 252 -19.03 0.76 3.21
N GLY A 253 -20.09 1.11 3.95
CA GLY A 253 -20.94 0.13 4.63
C GLY A 253 -21.56 -0.92 3.69
N TYR A 254 -21.71 -0.62 2.39
CA TYR A 254 -22.19 -1.59 1.39
C TYR A 254 -21.14 -2.65 1.02
N PHE A 255 -19.87 -2.47 1.39
CA PHE A 255 -18.86 -3.52 1.25
C PHE A 255 -19.27 -4.76 2.06
N ASP A 256 -19.63 -4.59 3.34
CA ASP A 256 -20.10 -5.69 4.17
C ASP A 256 -21.42 -6.30 3.65
N GLU A 257 -22.31 -5.49 3.08
CA GLU A 257 -23.59 -5.97 2.51
C GLU A 257 -23.40 -6.78 1.21
N LEU A 258 -22.33 -6.52 0.46
CA LEU A 258 -21.98 -7.25 -0.76
C LEU A 258 -21.30 -8.60 -0.47
N ARG A 259 -20.63 -8.74 0.68
CA ARG A 259 -19.86 -9.94 1.01
C ARG A 259 -20.68 -11.24 0.93
N PRO A 260 -21.92 -11.33 1.45
CA PRO A 260 -22.74 -12.54 1.33
C PRO A 260 -22.99 -12.98 -0.12
N ILE A 261 -23.16 -12.05 -1.06
CA ILE A 261 -23.34 -12.36 -2.48
C ILE A 261 -22.09 -13.06 -3.04
N ILE A 262 -20.91 -12.55 -2.69
CA ILE A 262 -19.63 -13.14 -3.10
C ILE A 262 -19.41 -14.49 -2.41
N ASP A 263 -19.67 -14.59 -1.11
CA ASP A 263 -19.57 -15.84 -0.33
C ASP A 263 -20.45 -16.94 -0.91
N ASP A 264 -21.68 -16.64 -1.32
CA ASP A 264 -22.59 -17.61 -1.92
C ASP A 264 -22.07 -18.14 -3.26
N ILE A 265 -21.47 -17.27 -4.08
CA ILE A 265 -20.82 -17.67 -5.33
C ILE A 265 -19.60 -18.56 -5.04
N GLU A 266 -18.71 -18.12 -4.16
CA GLU A 266 -17.50 -18.84 -3.75
C GLU A 266 -17.83 -20.22 -3.18
N LYS A 267 -18.82 -20.29 -2.28
CA LYS A 267 -19.30 -21.53 -1.68
C LYS A 267 -19.88 -22.51 -2.71
N ARG A 268 -20.67 -22.01 -3.66
CA ARG A 268 -21.24 -22.85 -4.74
C ARG A 268 -20.15 -23.41 -5.65
N LEU A 269 -19.09 -22.63 -5.90
CA LEU A 269 -17.99 -23.02 -6.78
C LEU A 269 -16.90 -23.82 -6.05
N GLY A 270 -16.85 -23.76 -4.71
CA GLY A 270 -15.80 -24.39 -3.91
C GLY A 270 -14.44 -23.71 -4.06
N ILE A 271 -14.41 -22.40 -4.30
CA ILE A 271 -13.18 -21.61 -4.56
C ILE A 271 -13.21 -20.28 -3.83
N THR A 272 -12.06 -19.62 -3.73
CA THR A 272 -11.95 -18.20 -3.41
C THR A 272 -11.70 -17.42 -4.70
N LEU A 273 -12.64 -16.57 -5.08
CA LEU A 273 -12.51 -15.69 -6.24
C LEU A 273 -11.35 -14.71 -6.01
N GLY A 274 -10.66 -14.34 -7.08
CA GLY A 274 -9.45 -13.51 -6.98
C GLY A 274 -8.17 -14.29 -6.63
N MET A 275 -8.27 -15.51 -6.11
CA MET A 275 -7.14 -16.40 -5.84
C MET A 275 -7.08 -17.58 -6.81
N ALA A 276 -8.25 -18.14 -7.16
CA ALA A 276 -8.36 -19.27 -8.07
C ALA A 276 -8.42 -18.81 -9.55
N PRO A 277 -7.54 -19.31 -10.44
CA PRO A 277 -7.55 -18.95 -11.85
C PRO A 277 -8.70 -19.65 -12.58
N VAL A 278 -9.86 -19.00 -12.74
CA VAL A 278 -11.07 -19.64 -13.33
C VAL A 278 -11.09 -19.60 -14.87
N LEU A 279 -10.43 -18.61 -15.45
CA LEU A 279 -10.22 -18.39 -16.87
C LEU A 279 -8.72 -18.34 -17.13
N ILE A 280 -8.29 -19.12 -18.13
CA ILE A 280 -6.90 -19.20 -18.55
C ILE A 280 -6.76 -18.92 -20.03
N ILE A 281 -5.61 -18.39 -20.43
CA ILE A 281 -5.17 -18.30 -21.81
C ILE A 281 -4.07 -19.35 -22.01
N PRO A 282 -4.36 -20.51 -22.62
CA PRO A 282 -3.36 -21.56 -22.81
C PRO A 282 -2.21 -21.15 -23.74
N LYS A 283 -2.48 -20.23 -24.67
CA LYS A 283 -1.54 -19.71 -25.68
C LYS A 283 -1.67 -18.20 -25.74
N SER A 284 -0.54 -17.47 -25.77
CA SER A 284 -0.51 -16.00 -25.80
C SER A 284 -1.57 -15.38 -26.72
N ALA A 285 -2.26 -14.37 -26.20
CA ALA A 285 -3.26 -13.58 -26.93
C ALA A 285 -2.72 -12.23 -27.45
N ARG A 286 -1.39 -12.06 -27.49
CA ARG A 286 -0.68 -10.85 -27.95
C ARG A 286 -1.19 -10.31 -29.29
N SER A 287 -1.56 -11.19 -30.22
CA SER A 287 -2.05 -10.80 -31.56
C SER A 287 -3.32 -9.95 -31.50
N ALA A 288 -4.19 -10.17 -30.50
CA ALA A 288 -5.43 -9.42 -30.32
C ALA A 288 -5.18 -7.94 -29.96
N LEU A 289 -4.07 -7.67 -29.27
CA LEU A 289 -3.71 -6.35 -28.76
C LEU A 289 -2.68 -5.63 -29.63
N THR A 290 -2.22 -6.26 -30.71
CA THR A 290 -1.14 -5.72 -31.56
C THR A 290 -1.47 -4.34 -32.15
N ARG A 291 -2.75 -4.07 -32.48
CA ARG A 291 -3.17 -2.74 -32.96
C ARG A 291 -2.94 -1.66 -31.91
N LEU A 292 -3.30 -1.92 -30.65
CA LEU A 292 -3.11 -0.99 -29.53
C LEU A 292 -1.63 -0.79 -29.20
N ILE A 293 -0.83 -1.85 -29.27
CA ILE A 293 0.62 -1.81 -29.01
C ILE A 293 1.38 -1.01 -30.08
N ARG A 294 0.94 -1.09 -31.35
CA ARG A 294 1.58 -0.38 -32.47
C ARG A 294 1.25 1.10 -32.52
N ASP A 295 0.16 1.51 -31.89
CA ASP A 295 -0.23 2.91 -31.79
C ASP A 295 0.78 3.64 -30.91
N LYS A 296 1.70 4.36 -31.55
CA LYS A 296 2.73 5.11 -30.82
C LYS A 296 2.05 6.24 -30.04
N ALA A 297 2.02 6.11 -28.73
CA ALA A 297 1.85 7.26 -27.86
C ALA A 297 3.03 8.23 -28.09
N PRO A 298 2.82 9.55 -28.05
CA PRO A 298 3.93 10.49 -28.06
C PRO A 298 4.84 10.17 -26.87
N THR A 299 6.09 9.79 -27.12
CA THR A 299 7.04 9.56 -26.04
C THR A 299 7.38 10.91 -25.42
N GLN A 300 7.02 11.12 -24.15
CA GLN A 300 7.41 12.31 -23.42
C GLN A 300 8.94 12.41 -23.40
N ARG A 301 9.47 13.59 -23.70
CA ARG A 301 10.90 13.85 -23.56
C ARG A 301 11.22 13.87 -22.07
N LEU A 302 12.04 12.91 -21.64
CA LEU A 302 12.53 12.84 -20.26
C LEU A 302 13.50 13.99 -20.00
N ASN A 303 13.39 14.60 -18.82
CA ASN A 303 14.40 15.52 -18.33
C ASN A 303 15.65 14.75 -17.83
N GLU A 304 16.74 15.46 -17.52
CA GLU A 304 18.00 14.81 -17.10
C GLU A 304 17.86 13.94 -15.85
N LEU A 305 17.08 14.37 -14.86
CA LEU A 305 16.82 13.56 -13.67
C LEU A 305 16.08 12.27 -14.04
N GLU A 306 15.02 12.37 -14.83
CA GLU A 306 14.23 11.22 -15.27
C GLU A 306 15.06 10.22 -16.10
N ILE A 307 16.02 10.72 -16.89
CA ILE A 307 16.99 9.87 -17.60
C ILE A 307 17.87 9.10 -16.62
N LEU A 308 18.41 9.77 -15.60
CA LEU A 308 19.23 9.12 -14.57
C LEU A 308 18.41 8.14 -13.72
N GLU A 309 17.20 8.53 -13.31
CA GLU A 309 16.28 7.69 -12.57
C GLU A 309 15.95 6.40 -13.34
N ASN A 310 15.72 6.49 -14.65
CA ASN A 310 15.49 5.34 -15.51
C ASN A 310 16.77 4.47 -15.63
N LEU A 311 17.93 5.11 -15.79
CA LEU A 311 19.23 4.45 -15.88
C LEU A 311 19.58 3.67 -14.60
N PHE A 312 19.36 4.29 -13.43
CA PHE A 312 19.58 3.70 -12.10
C PHE A 312 18.36 2.93 -11.58
N ARG A 313 17.25 2.88 -12.34
CA ARG A 313 16.03 2.11 -12.03
C ARG A 313 15.45 2.38 -10.64
N TRP A 314 15.54 3.64 -10.20
CA TRP A 314 15.07 4.13 -8.90
C TRP A 314 15.62 3.36 -7.69
N TYR A 315 16.75 2.66 -7.85
CA TYR A 315 17.45 2.04 -6.74
C TYR A 315 18.21 3.09 -5.92
N GLN A 316 18.40 2.77 -4.64
CA GLN A 316 19.33 3.48 -3.79
C GLN A 316 20.77 3.30 -4.29
N ILE A 317 21.58 4.32 -4.08
CA ILE A 317 22.97 4.39 -4.54
C ILE A 317 23.85 4.57 -3.31
N GLU A 318 24.73 3.61 -3.08
CA GLU A 318 25.81 3.74 -2.10
C GLU A 318 27.07 4.22 -2.83
N LEU A 319 27.52 5.41 -2.44
CA LEU A 319 28.65 6.07 -3.08
C LEU A 319 29.96 5.70 -2.37
N ILE A 320 30.88 5.15 -3.14
CA ILE A 320 32.27 4.89 -2.75
C ILE A 320 33.13 6.00 -3.34
N ASP A 321 33.48 6.98 -2.51
CA ASP A 321 34.30 8.12 -2.92
C ASP A 321 35.76 7.69 -3.11
N ALA A 322 36.15 7.43 -4.36
CA ALA A 322 37.52 7.11 -4.76
C ALA A 322 38.32 8.37 -5.16
N SER A 323 37.70 9.56 -5.17
CA SER A 323 38.35 10.81 -5.57
C SER A 323 39.42 11.28 -4.58
N ARG A 324 39.38 10.80 -3.32
CA ARG A 324 40.25 11.22 -2.22
C ARG A 324 41.62 10.55 -2.17
N GLY A 325 42.06 9.91 -3.25
CA GLY A 325 43.40 9.31 -3.34
C GLY A 325 43.60 8.04 -2.50
N THR A 326 42.52 7.44 -2.00
CA THR A 326 42.56 6.18 -1.25
C THR A 326 42.71 5.02 -2.24
N LEU A 327 43.92 4.44 -2.30
CA LEU A 327 44.24 3.32 -3.20
C LEU A 327 43.37 2.06 -2.95
N PHE A 328 42.89 1.88 -1.71
CA PHE A 328 42.19 0.66 -1.28
C PHE A 328 40.75 0.56 -1.80
N ASN A 329 39.98 1.65 -1.80
CA ASN A 329 38.55 1.67 -2.19
C ASN A 329 38.31 2.16 -3.63
N GLY A 330 39.37 2.39 -4.41
CA GLY A 330 39.29 2.77 -5.82
C GLY A 330 39.21 1.58 -6.76
N VAL A 331 40.01 1.60 -7.83
CA VAL A 331 39.98 0.60 -8.92
C VAL A 331 40.16 -0.85 -8.45
N PRO A 332 41.06 -1.21 -7.50
CA PRO A 332 41.16 -2.59 -7.01
C PRO A 332 39.86 -3.11 -6.39
N ALA A 333 39.14 -2.27 -5.64
CA ALA A 333 37.84 -2.62 -5.07
C ALA A 333 36.79 -2.78 -6.17
N LEU A 334 36.73 -1.87 -7.15
CA LEU A 334 35.83 -1.98 -8.30
C LEU A 334 36.02 -3.31 -9.05
N LEU A 335 37.26 -3.65 -9.41
CA LEU A 335 37.58 -4.89 -10.12
C LEU A 335 37.17 -6.12 -9.30
N SER A 336 37.45 -6.11 -7.99
CA SER A 336 37.08 -7.19 -7.08
C SER A 336 35.56 -7.34 -6.96
N THR A 337 34.83 -6.23 -6.89
CA THR A 337 33.36 -6.22 -6.85
C THR A 337 32.77 -6.78 -8.14
N ILE A 338 33.25 -6.35 -9.31
CA ILE A 338 32.77 -6.87 -10.60
C ILE A 338 33.04 -8.38 -10.70
N ALA A 339 34.27 -8.82 -10.43
CA ALA A 339 34.64 -10.23 -10.51
C ALA A 339 33.84 -11.09 -9.52
N GLY A 340 33.69 -10.64 -8.28
CA GLY A 340 32.91 -11.32 -7.25
C GLY A 340 31.43 -11.41 -7.62
N ALA A 341 30.82 -10.33 -8.10
CA ALA A 341 29.42 -10.32 -8.53
C ALA A 341 29.17 -11.24 -9.73
N VAL A 342 30.06 -11.25 -10.73
CA VAL A 342 29.99 -12.19 -11.86
C VAL A 342 30.10 -13.64 -11.39
N GLU A 343 30.98 -13.93 -10.45
CA GLU A 343 31.14 -15.28 -9.90
C GLU A 343 29.89 -15.74 -9.13
N LEU A 344 29.24 -14.84 -8.38
CA LEU A 344 27.97 -15.15 -7.71
C LEU A 344 26.87 -15.47 -8.72
N ILE A 345 26.76 -14.68 -9.80
CA ILE A 345 25.79 -14.90 -10.88
C ILE A 345 26.00 -16.27 -11.53
N LYS A 346 27.24 -16.66 -11.81
CA LYS A 346 27.57 -17.99 -12.35
C LYS A 346 27.16 -19.13 -11.43
N ARG A 347 27.25 -18.95 -10.11
CA ARG A 347 26.92 -19.99 -9.12
C ARG A 347 25.42 -20.12 -8.86
N GLN A 348 24.67 -19.03 -8.93
CA GLN A 348 23.29 -18.97 -8.45
C GLN A 348 22.23 -19.30 -9.50
N SER A 349 22.54 -19.26 -10.80
CA SER A 349 21.50 -19.29 -11.83
C SER A 349 21.69 -20.39 -12.87
N GLN A 350 20.62 -21.14 -13.15
CA GLN A 350 20.53 -22.00 -14.35
C GLN A 350 20.44 -21.17 -15.64
N THR A 351 19.97 -19.93 -15.55
CA THR A 351 19.95 -18.90 -16.61
C THR A 351 20.28 -17.53 -16.02
N PRO A 352 21.56 -17.17 -15.87
CA PRO A 352 21.97 -15.91 -15.24
C PRO A 352 21.58 -14.69 -16.07
N SER A 353 20.93 -13.70 -15.45
CA SER A 353 20.86 -12.35 -15.97
C SER A 353 22.25 -11.70 -15.88
N PRO A 354 22.72 -10.96 -16.90
CA PRO A 354 24.03 -10.31 -16.85
C PRO A 354 24.10 -9.26 -15.74
N LEU A 355 25.27 -9.15 -15.10
CA LEU A 355 25.58 -8.06 -14.19
C LEU A 355 25.46 -6.72 -14.92
N GLN A 356 24.82 -5.74 -14.30
CA GLN A 356 24.64 -4.44 -14.91
C GLN A 356 25.67 -3.45 -14.38
N ILE A 357 26.30 -2.73 -15.31
CA ILE A 357 27.28 -1.70 -14.99
C ILE A 357 26.87 -0.40 -15.67
N ILE A 358 26.95 0.73 -14.96
CA ILE A 358 26.80 2.06 -15.55
C ILE A 358 28.16 2.74 -15.54
N LYS A 359 28.66 3.11 -16.72
CA LYS A 359 29.84 3.96 -16.90
C LYS A 359 29.39 5.41 -17.05
N LEU A 360 29.71 6.23 -16.05
CA LEU A 360 29.52 7.68 -16.12
C LEU A 360 30.82 8.34 -16.57
N THR A 361 30.77 9.12 -17.64
CA THR A 361 31.90 9.92 -18.13
C THR A 361 31.71 11.37 -17.73
N HIS A 362 32.69 11.92 -17.01
CA HIS A 362 32.65 13.29 -16.49
C HIS A 362 33.73 14.16 -17.15
N ALA A 363 33.31 15.15 -17.93
CA ALA A 363 34.23 16.09 -18.55
C ALA A 363 34.91 16.98 -17.50
N LYS A 364 36.24 17.04 -17.53
CA LYS A 364 37.11 17.88 -16.66
C LYS A 364 37.89 18.95 -17.44
N GLY A 365 37.64 19.08 -18.74
CA GLY A 365 38.29 20.05 -19.62
C GLY A 365 38.30 19.57 -21.07
N ILE A 366 39.15 20.17 -21.90
CA ILE A 366 39.33 19.78 -23.30
C ILE A 366 40.00 18.40 -23.34
N GLN A 367 39.27 17.38 -23.83
CA GLN A 367 39.76 15.99 -23.98
C GLN A 367 40.29 15.36 -22.67
N ARG A 368 39.73 15.75 -21.53
CA ARG A 368 40.05 15.15 -20.23
C ARG A 368 38.78 14.72 -19.54
N ASN A 369 38.69 13.45 -19.19
CA ASN A 369 37.55 12.89 -18.48
C ASN A 369 37.97 12.16 -17.22
N THR A 370 37.12 12.25 -16.20
CA THR A 370 37.06 11.29 -15.09
C THR A 370 35.92 10.31 -15.33
N TYR A 371 36.01 9.13 -14.75
CA TYR A 371 35.03 8.07 -14.94
C TYR A 371 34.56 7.52 -13.59
N SER A 372 33.24 7.34 -13.47
CA SER A 372 32.62 6.61 -12.37
C SER A 372 31.97 5.35 -12.89
N TYR A 373 31.97 4.29 -12.08
CA TYR A 373 31.32 3.02 -12.41
C TYR A 373 30.33 2.65 -11.33
N ALA A 374 29.07 2.48 -11.71
CA ALA A 374 28.05 1.91 -10.84
C ALA A 374 27.90 0.42 -11.13
N VAL A 375 27.94 -0.42 -10.11
CA VAL A 375 27.71 -1.87 -10.21
C VAL A 375 26.40 -2.19 -9.49
N LEU A 376 25.45 -2.81 -10.19
CA LEU A 376 24.18 -3.22 -9.58
C LEU A 376 24.41 -4.45 -8.71
N MET A 377 24.21 -4.31 -7.41
CA MET A 377 24.27 -5.40 -6.46
C MET A 377 22.86 -5.95 -6.24
N GLY A 378 22.61 -7.15 -6.77
CA GLY A 378 21.34 -7.84 -6.63
C GLY A 378 21.20 -8.51 -5.26
N VAL A 379 20.14 -8.16 -4.52
CA VAL A 379 19.72 -8.90 -3.32
C VAL A 379 18.24 -9.24 -3.50
N SER A 380 17.98 -10.39 -4.13
CA SER A 380 16.61 -10.86 -4.33
C SER A 380 16.08 -11.56 -3.08
N GLY A 381 15.14 -10.91 -2.38
CA GLY A 381 14.28 -11.55 -1.38
C GLY A 381 12.92 -11.94 -1.98
N TRP A 382 12.17 -12.79 -1.28
CA TRP A 382 10.80 -13.15 -1.68
C TRP A 382 9.80 -12.00 -1.53
N ILE A 383 10.01 -11.11 -0.56
CA ILE A 383 9.04 -10.07 -0.15
C ILE A 383 9.54 -8.66 -0.45
N SER A 384 10.86 -8.48 -0.51
CA SER A 384 11.48 -7.19 -0.81
C SER A 384 12.71 -7.37 -1.69
N ASP A 385 12.93 -6.37 -2.54
CA ASP A 385 14.10 -6.28 -3.39
C ASP A 385 15.02 -5.21 -2.79
N ALA A 386 16.04 -5.70 -2.08
CA ALA A 386 17.03 -4.88 -1.39
C ALA A 386 18.24 -4.58 -2.30
N SER A 387 18.10 -4.77 -3.61
CA SER A 387 19.16 -4.45 -4.57
C SER A 387 19.45 -2.95 -4.58
N GLY A 388 20.67 -2.60 -4.96
CA GLY A 388 21.14 -1.22 -4.97
C GLY A 388 22.40 -1.06 -5.82
N TRP A 389 22.79 0.19 -6.10
CA TRP A 389 24.01 0.47 -6.85
C TRP A 389 25.17 0.77 -5.93
N LEU A 390 26.30 0.10 -6.14
CA LEU A 390 27.59 0.52 -5.63
C LEU A 390 28.26 1.42 -6.66
N LEU A 391 28.33 2.72 -6.38
CA LEU A 391 28.92 3.72 -7.27
C LEU A 391 30.35 4.04 -6.85
N PHE A 392 31.32 3.56 -7.62
CA PHE A 392 32.73 3.94 -7.51
C PHE A 392 32.96 5.29 -8.20
N PHE A 393 32.84 6.35 -7.42
CA PHE A 393 32.80 7.73 -7.92
C PHE A 393 34.20 8.26 -8.26
N SER A 394 34.35 8.77 -9.48
CA SER A 394 35.58 9.35 -10.03
C SER A 394 36.83 8.50 -9.82
N CYS A 395 36.71 7.19 -10.02
CA CYS A 395 37.76 6.23 -9.72
C CYS A 395 38.82 6.09 -10.82
N CYS A 396 38.55 6.54 -12.05
CA CYS A 396 39.49 6.49 -13.18
C CYS A 396 39.55 7.83 -13.93
N TYR A 397 40.59 8.03 -14.74
CA TYR A 397 40.76 9.21 -15.60
C TYR A 397 41.66 8.91 -16.81
N ASP A 398 41.51 9.66 -17.91
CA ASP A 398 42.16 9.38 -19.21
C ASP A 398 43.37 10.27 -19.55
N PHE A 399 43.79 11.17 -18.64
CA PHE A 399 44.73 12.23 -19.02
C PHE A 399 46.16 12.12 -18.44
N THR A 400 46.45 11.29 -17.43
CA THR A 400 47.82 11.10 -16.90
C THR A 400 48.05 9.77 -16.18
N GLY A 401 49.31 9.31 -16.16
CA GLY A 401 49.87 8.42 -15.13
C GLY A 401 49.13 7.11 -14.86
N THR A 402 48.98 6.77 -13.57
CA THR A 402 48.39 5.51 -13.10
C THR A 402 46.90 5.38 -13.44
N GLY A 403 46.17 6.51 -13.56
CA GLY A 403 44.74 6.51 -13.87
C GLY A 403 44.40 5.95 -15.24
N LEU A 404 45.23 6.22 -16.26
CA LEU A 404 45.05 5.67 -17.61
C LEU A 404 45.19 4.14 -17.60
N SER A 405 46.27 3.61 -16.98
CA SER A 405 46.47 2.16 -16.86
C SER A 405 45.36 1.46 -16.07
N GLN A 406 44.76 2.19 -15.11
CA GLN A 406 43.64 1.69 -14.32
C GLN A 406 42.35 1.67 -15.12
N LEU A 407 42.08 2.71 -15.92
CA LEU A 407 40.95 2.77 -16.84
C LEU A 407 41.01 1.60 -17.85
N GLU A 408 42.17 1.37 -18.46
CA GLU A 408 42.39 0.26 -19.39
C GLU A 408 42.11 -1.10 -18.74
N LYS A 409 42.54 -1.31 -17.49
CA LYS A 409 42.28 -2.55 -16.74
C LYS A 409 40.80 -2.76 -16.48
N VAL A 410 40.08 -1.72 -16.08
CA VAL A 410 38.63 -1.78 -15.84
C VAL A 410 37.88 -2.08 -17.14
N ASP A 411 38.17 -1.31 -18.20
CA ASP A 411 37.51 -1.49 -19.50
C ASP A 411 37.82 -2.86 -20.12
N SER A 412 39.05 -3.37 -19.97
CA SER A 412 39.42 -4.71 -20.43
C SER A 412 38.64 -5.81 -19.70
N LEU A 413 38.50 -5.74 -18.37
CA LEU A 413 37.76 -6.72 -17.59
C LEU A 413 36.27 -6.70 -17.97
N ILE A 414 35.68 -5.51 -18.06
CA ILE A 414 34.28 -5.32 -18.46
C ILE A 414 34.05 -5.91 -19.85
N SER A 415 34.90 -5.55 -20.82
CA SER A 415 34.79 -6.04 -22.21
C SER A 415 34.90 -7.56 -22.30
N GLU A 416 35.78 -8.18 -21.52
CA GLU A 416 35.90 -9.63 -21.43
C GLU A 416 34.59 -10.28 -20.94
N TYR A 417 34.00 -9.75 -19.87
CA TYR A 417 32.74 -10.28 -19.35
C TYR A 417 31.52 -9.98 -20.22
N GLU A 418 31.49 -8.83 -20.91
CA GLU A 418 30.45 -8.52 -21.89
C GLU A 418 30.50 -9.48 -23.08
N LYS A 419 31.69 -9.79 -23.60
CA LYS A 419 31.87 -10.77 -24.68
C LYS A 419 31.33 -12.15 -24.31
N ASN A 420 31.38 -12.50 -23.03
CA ASN A 420 30.85 -13.75 -22.49
C ASN A 420 29.36 -13.65 -22.07
N GLY A 421 28.70 -12.52 -22.29
CA GLY A 421 27.29 -12.29 -21.91
C GLY A 421 27.05 -12.23 -20.39
N LEU A 422 28.10 -12.03 -19.60
CA LEU A 422 28.05 -12.00 -18.13
C LEU A 422 27.84 -10.59 -17.57
N VAL A 423 28.17 -9.57 -18.36
CA VAL A 423 28.02 -8.15 -18.03
C VAL A 423 27.24 -7.46 -19.14
N LYS A 424 26.47 -6.43 -18.77
CA LYS A 424 25.84 -5.48 -19.67
C LYS A 424 26.12 -4.06 -19.20
N THR A 425 26.85 -3.29 -20.01
CA THR A 425 27.21 -1.91 -19.68
C THR A 425 26.24 -0.90 -20.31
N TYR A 426 25.97 0.15 -19.54
CA TYR A 426 25.27 1.36 -19.98
C TYR A 426 26.21 2.55 -19.82
N SER A 427 26.18 3.49 -20.76
CA SER A 427 27.06 4.67 -20.71
C SER A 427 26.24 5.95 -20.65
N HIS A 428 26.69 6.91 -19.84
CA HIS A 428 26.07 8.23 -19.75
C HIS A 428 27.13 9.31 -19.50
N ASN A 429 26.96 10.47 -20.13
CA ASN A 429 27.93 11.57 -20.07
C ASN A 429 27.34 12.75 -19.31
N MET A 430 28.00 13.21 -18.25
CA MET A 430 27.60 14.39 -17.49
C MET A 430 28.68 14.87 -16.52
N THR A 431 28.64 16.11 -16.06
CA THR A 431 29.59 16.59 -15.04
C THR A 431 29.34 15.95 -13.67
N GLU A 432 30.39 15.79 -12.88
CA GLU A 432 30.32 15.25 -11.51
C GLU A 432 29.33 16.04 -10.64
N GLU A 433 29.45 17.37 -10.65
CA GLU A 433 28.57 18.26 -9.88
C GLU A 433 27.11 18.08 -10.27
N ARG A 434 26.83 17.99 -11.58
CA ARG A 434 25.46 17.82 -12.07
C ARG A 434 24.89 16.48 -11.65
N PHE A 435 25.67 15.40 -11.71
CA PHE A 435 25.27 14.08 -11.25
C PHE A 435 24.93 14.11 -9.74
N LEU A 436 25.84 14.62 -8.91
CA LEU A 436 25.65 14.66 -7.46
C LEU A 436 24.41 15.48 -7.07
N ASN A 437 24.21 16.65 -7.71
CA ASN A 437 23.06 17.49 -7.45
C ASN A 437 21.73 16.84 -7.86
N LEU A 438 21.69 16.11 -8.97
CA LEU A 438 20.46 15.45 -9.43
C LEU A 438 20.16 14.19 -8.63
N MET A 439 21.18 13.40 -8.28
CA MET A 439 21.00 12.11 -7.62
C MET A 439 21.05 12.17 -6.10
N GLU A 440 21.23 13.35 -5.50
CA GLU A 440 21.21 13.54 -4.04
C GLU A 440 20.09 12.76 -3.31
N PRO A 441 18.81 12.76 -3.78
CA PRO A 441 17.73 12.03 -3.10
C PRO A 441 17.89 10.49 -3.10
N TYR A 442 18.77 9.95 -3.94
CA TYR A 442 19.02 8.52 -4.09
C TYR A 442 20.34 8.08 -3.46
N LEU A 443 21.16 9.01 -2.95
CA LEU A 443 22.43 8.69 -2.29
C LEU A 443 22.17 8.33 -0.83
N LEU A 444 22.50 7.10 -0.41
CA LEU A 444 22.38 6.69 1.01
C LEU A 444 23.27 7.51 1.94
N TYR A 445 24.43 7.90 1.43
CA TYR A 445 25.37 8.81 2.07
C TYR A 445 25.87 9.76 0.99
N PRO A 446 25.23 10.93 0.78
CA PRO A 446 25.78 11.89 -0.16
C PRO A 446 27.22 12.21 0.26
N PRO A 447 28.18 12.25 -0.68
CA PRO A 447 29.56 12.59 -0.36
C PRO A 447 29.49 13.92 0.34
N ARG A 448 29.93 13.96 1.62
CA ARG A 448 29.83 15.15 2.47
C ARG A 448 30.22 16.34 1.61
N ALA A 449 29.23 17.14 1.23
CA ALA A 449 29.47 18.43 0.65
C ALA A 449 30.15 19.19 1.79
N GLN A 450 31.48 19.15 1.81
CA GLN A 450 32.24 20.23 2.40
C GLN A 450 31.91 21.43 1.50
N ASP A 451 30.77 22.06 1.74
CA ASP A 451 30.73 23.50 1.59
C ASP A 451 31.86 24.00 2.49
N PRO A 452 32.92 24.62 1.96
CA PRO A 452 34.01 25.15 2.76
C PRO A 452 33.53 26.14 3.84
N ARG A 453 32.26 26.55 3.80
CA ARG A 453 31.62 27.48 4.74
C ARG A 453 30.89 26.83 5.92
N ILE A 454 30.61 25.53 5.89
CA ILE A 454 29.87 24.85 6.98
C ILE A 454 30.86 24.06 7.82
N SER A 455 31.05 24.48 9.06
CA SER A 455 32.00 23.84 9.96
C SER A 455 31.51 22.42 10.35
N PRO A 456 32.42 21.45 10.61
CA PRO A 456 32.06 20.13 11.14
C PRO A 456 31.20 20.17 12.41
N LYS A 457 31.16 21.32 13.10
CA LYS A 457 30.34 21.58 14.28
C LYS A 457 28.87 21.81 13.93
N GLU A 458 28.57 22.40 12.78
CA GLU A 458 27.21 22.67 12.31
C GLU A 458 26.54 21.43 11.73
N SER A 459 27.26 20.56 11.03
CA SER A 459 26.72 19.26 10.59
C SER A 459 26.35 18.36 11.77
N ARG A 460 27.18 18.33 12.82
CA ARG A 460 26.85 17.62 14.08
C ARG A 460 25.66 18.24 14.80
N LEU A 461 25.50 19.56 14.74
CA LEU A 461 24.36 20.25 15.34
C LEU A 461 23.06 19.88 14.62
N LYS A 462 23.09 19.75 13.29
CA LYS A 462 21.95 19.34 12.47
C LYS A 462 21.55 17.89 12.70
N GLU A 463 22.51 16.96 12.75
CA GLU A 463 22.26 15.56 13.14
C GLU A 463 21.70 15.47 14.57
N MET A 464 22.22 16.26 15.52
CA MET A 464 21.69 16.29 16.89
C MET A 464 20.27 16.85 16.95
N GLN A 465 19.94 17.84 16.11
CA GLN A 465 18.59 18.40 16.00
C GLN A 465 17.60 17.39 15.39
N GLU A 466 17.97 16.74 14.29
CA GLU A 466 17.14 15.71 13.65
C GLU A 466 16.94 14.49 14.57
N THR A 467 17.99 14.07 15.29
CA THR A 467 17.88 13.00 16.30
C THR A 467 16.99 13.41 17.47
N ALA A 468 17.03 14.68 17.87
CA ALA A 468 16.18 15.22 18.93
C ALA A 468 14.70 15.29 18.47
N GLU A 469 14.44 15.67 17.22
CA GLU A 469 13.08 15.67 16.65
C GLU A 469 12.53 14.25 16.53
N ILE A 470 13.30 13.28 16.04
CA ILE A 470 12.89 11.87 15.98
C ILE A 470 12.57 11.33 17.38
N ARG A 471 13.42 11.63 18.37
CA ARG A 471 13.16 11.26 19.77
C ARG A 471 11.88 11.91 20.31
N LYS A 472 11.62 13.16 19.96
CA LYS A 472 10.39 13.86 20.33
C LYS A 472 9.16 13.19 19.71
N VAL A 473 9.19 12.87 18.42
CA VAL A 473 8.09 12.16 17.74
C VAL A 473 7.85 10.78 18.35
N LEU A 474 8.92 10.02 18.65
CA LEU A 474 8.80 8.73 19.31
C LEU A 474 8.24 8.83 20.74
N GLN A 475 8.62 9.87 21.47
CA GLN A 475 8.06 10.14 22.80
C GLN A 475 6.58 10.48 22.71
N GLU A 476 6.18 11.38 21.80
CA GLU A 476 4.78 11.75 21.55
C GLU A 476 3.94 10.54 21.16
N ALA A 477 4.45 9.68 20.26
CA ALA A 477 3.78 8.44 19.87
C ALA A 477 3.63 7.47 21.05
N ASN A 478 4.66 7.33 21.89
CA ASN A 478 4.59 6.50 23.09
C ASN A 478 3.60 7.05 24.14
N ASP A 479 3.53 8.37 24.30
CA ASP A 479 2.59 9.03 25.21
C ASP A 479 1.15 8.87 24.72
N MET A 480 0.92 9.00 23.41
CA MET A 480 -0.38 8.73 22.77
C MET A 480 -0.80 7.26 22.94
N LEU A 481 0.10 6.31 22.68
CA LEU A 481 -0.15 4.89 22.89
C LEU A 481 -0.41 4.55 24.36
N GLY A 482 0.33 5.18 25.28
CA GLY A 482 0.12 5.07 26.71
C GLY A 482 -1.28 5.52 27.11
N THR A 483 -1.71 6.67 26.60
CA THR A 483 -3.06 7.22 26.81
C THR A 483 -4.14 6.31 26.26
N ALA A 484 -4.00 5.85 25.02
CA ALA A 484 -4.97 4.95 24.38
C ALA A 484 -5.12 3.63 25.13
N ARG A 485 -4.01 3.05 25.63
CA ARG A 485 -4.02 1.84 26.46
C ARG A 485 -4.72 2.07 27.80
N GLY A 486 -4.49 3.23 28.43
CA GLY A 486 -5.19 3.62 29.66
C GLY A 486 -6.70 3.66 29.45
N LEU A 487 -7.16 4.39 28.43
CA LEU A 487 -8.57 4.47 28.07
C LEU A 487 -9.18 3.10 27.73
N LEU A 488 -8.47 2.26 26.99
CA LEU A 488 -8.94 0.91 26.70
C LEU A 488 -9.14 0.10 27.98
N LEU A 489 -8.23 0.21 28.96
CA LEU A 489 -8.37 -0.47 30.24
C LEU A 489 -9.59 0.03 31.03
N GLU A 490 -9.85 1.35 31.00
CA GLU A 490 -11.04 1.95 31.60
C GLU A 490 -12.32 1.43 30.95
N PHE A 491 -12.39 1.37 29.61
CA PHE A 491 -13.55 0.84 28.90
C PHE A 491 -13.78 -0.65 29.17
N LEU A 492 -12.71 -1.44 29.24
CA LEU A 492 -12.81 -2.85 29.62
C LEU A 492 -13.32 -3.00 31.05
N GLY A 493 -12.82 -2.18 31.98
CA GLY A 493 -13.34 -2.11 33.35
C GLY A 493 -14.83 -1.75 33.37
N TYR A 494 -15.21 -0.66 32.71
CA TYR A 494 -16.61 -0.22 32.60
C TYR A 494 -17.50 -1.35 32.09
N TYR A 495 -17.05 -2.05 31.04
CA TYR A 495 -17.81 -3.13 30.45
C TYR A 495 -17.93 -4.34 31.39
N VAL A 496 -16.85 -4.73 32.09
CA VAL A 496 -16.86 -5.80 33.10
C VAL A 496 -17.84 -5.48 34.23
N PHE A 497 -17.95 -4.22 34.63
CA PHE A 497 -18.86 -3.77 35.70
C PHE A 497 -20.25 -3.35 35.22
N SER A 498 -20.53 -3.43 33.93
CA SER A 498 -21.86 -3.16 33.37
C SER A 498 -22.81 -4.36 33.59
N VAL A 499 -23.34 -4.45 34.82
CA VAL A 499 -24.33 -5.45 35.27
C VAL A 499 -25.78 -4.93 35.17
N PRO A 500 -26.81 -5.83 35.21
CA PRO A 500 -28.21 -5.45 35.06
C PRO A 500 -28.84 -4.83 36.33
N GLU A 501 -29.90 -4.04 36.09
CA GLU A 501 -30.85 -3.35 36.98
C GLU A 501 -30.45 -3.02 38.44
N ASN A 502 -30.49 -1.72 38.78
CA ASN A 502 -30.21 -1.09 40.08
C ASN A 502 -28.74 -0.79 40.41
N THR A 503 -27.87 -0.69 39.40
CA THR A 503 -26.50 -0.19 39.55
C THR A 503 -26.32 1.15 38.84
N LYS A 504 -25.80 2.17 39.54
CA LYS A 504 -25.33 3.41 38.91
C LYS A 504 -23.83 3.25 38.67
N LEU A 505 -23.42 3.16 37.41
CA LEU A 505 -22.01 3.11 37.00
C LEU A 505 -21.69 4.35 36.18
N GLU A 506 -20.69 5.10 36.61
CA GLU A 506 -20.20 6.28 35.91
C GLU A 506 -18.74 6.08 35.51
N TRP A 507 -18.41 6.46 34.28
CA TRP A 507 -17.06 6.47 33.75
C TRP A 507 -16.53 7.90 33.76
N ASN A 508 -15.29 8.07 34.19
CA ASN A 508 -14.57 9.34 34.19
C ASN A 508 -15.27 10.44 35.03
N TYR A 509 -15.67 10.10 36.25
CA TYR A 509 -16.33 11.04 37.18
C TYR A 509 -15.35 12.13 37.61
N LYS A 510 -15.76 13.41 37.53
CA LYS A 510 -14.90 14.56 37.86
C LYS A 510 -15.55 15.49 38.88
N ASN A 511 -14.97 15.58 40.07
CA ASN A 511 -15.32 16.59 41.07
C ASN A 511 -14.09 16.99 41.89
N GLY A 512 -13.29 17.94 41.36
CA GLY A 512 -11.96 18.30 41.87
C GLY A 512 -10.89 17.24 41.55
N SER A 513 -11.24 15.97 41.72
CA SER A 513 -10.46 14.80 41.32
C SER A 513 -11.23 13.92 40.34
N GLN A 514 -10.52 13.21 39.45
CA GLN A 514 -11.11 12.34 38.42
C GLN A 514 -11.13 10.87 38.85
N ILE A 515 -12.24 10.22 39.16
CA ILE A 515 -12.25 8.76 39.37
C ILE A 515 -12.58 8.05 38.05
N ASP A 516 -11.76 7.08 37.66
CA ASP A 516 -11.88 6.45 36.34
C ASP A 516 -13.19 5.67 36.19
N LEU A 517 -13.57 4.88 37.20
CA LEU A 517 -14.92 4.29 37.27
C LEU A 517 -15.49 4.41 38.67
N LEU A 518 -16.79 4.66 38.75
CA LEU A 518 -17.52 4.82 40.00
C LEU A 518 -18.80 3.98 39.95
N LEU A 519 -18.89 2.98 40.82
CA LEU A 519 -20.02 2.07 40.89
C LEU A 519 -20.76 2.25 42.20
N LYS A 520 -22.07 2.43 42.13
CA LYS A 520 -22.98 2.33 43.27
C LYS A 520 -23.97 1.20 43.07
N THR A 521 -24.03 0.32 44.05
CA THR A 521 -25.07 -0.70 44.19
C THR A 521 -25.99 -0.33 45.36
N LYS A 522 -26.97 -1.18 45.69
CA LYS A 522 -27.81 -0.98 46.89
C LYS A 522 -27.02 -1.03 48.20
N ASN A 523 -25.90 -1.75 48.22
CA ASN A 523 -25.21 -2.10 49.48
C ASN A 523 -23.83 -1.47 49.61
N GLU A 524 -23.26 -0.92 48.52
CA GLU A 524 -21.90 -0.40 48.53
C GLU A 524 -21.66 0.61 47.42
N ILE A 525 -20.64 1.44 47.64
CA ILE A 525 -20.01 2.28 46.62
C ILE A 525 -18.57 1.81 46.40
N ARG A 526 -18.15 1.71 45.14
CA ARG A 526 -16.80 1.27 44.76
C ARG A 526 -16.15 2.27 43.83
N PHE A 527 -14.90 2.60 44.12
CA PHE A 527 -14.08 3.46 43.27
C PHE A 527 -13.06 2.60 42.54
N PHE A 528 -12.86 2.87 41.27
CA PHE A 528 -11.86 2.19 40.45
C PHE A 528 -10.88 3.20 39.85
N GLU A 529 -9.61 2.86 39.92
CA GLU A 529 -8.54 3.55 39.20
C GLU A 529 -7.87 2.55 38.26
N CYS A 530 -7.79 2.89 36.98
CA CYS A 530 -7.22 2.05 35.95
C CYS A 530 -5.77 2.45 35.72
N LYS A 531 -4.84 1.50 35.88
CA LYS A 531 -3.40 1.76 35.69
C LYS A 531 -2.72 0.63 34.94
N LYS A 532 -1.76 1.00 34.09
CA LYS A 532 -0.82 0.03 33.54
C LYS A 532 0.18 -0.33 34.66
N PRO A 533 0.56 -1.61 34.81
CA PRO A 533 1.55 -2.03 35.81
C PRO A 533 3.00 -1.64 35.46
N LEU A 534 3.24 -0.93 34.34
CA LEU A 534 4.58 -0.41 34.03
C LEU A 534 4.80 0.92 34.77
N GLY A 535 5.61 0.88 35.82
CA GLY A 535 5.98 2.05 36.63
C GLY A 535 5.71 1.84 38.12
N ASP A 536 5.76 2.92 38.89
CA ASP A 536 5.58 2.90 40.35
C ASP A 536 4.09 2.78 40.73
N ILE A 537 3.56 1.56 40.58
CA ILE A 537 2.15 1.24 40.81
C ILE A 537 1.72 1.47 42.28
N VAL A 538 2.67 1.35 43.21
CA VAL A 538 2.44 1.59 44.65
C VAL A 538 2.19 3.06 44.91
N ASN A 539 3.00 3.96 44.34
CA ASN A 539 2.75 5.40 44.45
C ASN A 539 1.44 5.82 43.79
N GLN A 540 1.04 5.18 42.67
CA GLN A 540 -0.27 5.40 42.07
C GLN A 540 -1.41 4.97 43.01
N ALA A 541 -1.26 3.83 43.70
CA ALA A 541 -2.23 3.36 44.69
C ALA A 541 -2.34 4.31 45.89
N ILE A 542 -1.22 4.88 46.37
CA ILE A 542 -1.21 5.91 47.43
C ILE A 542 -1.96 7.16 46.98
N LYS A 543 -1.69 7.67 45.77
CA LYS A 543 -2.41 8.82 45.20
C LYS A 543 -3.90 8.55 45.07
N PHE A 544 -4.26 7.35 44.60
CA PHE A 544 -5.64 6.93 44.46
C PHE A 544 -6.37 6.90 45.81
N LYS A 545 -5.73 6.40 46.87
CA LYS A 545 -6.31 6.43 48.23
C LYS A 545 -6.56 7.86 48.72
N SER A 546 -5.55 8.74 48.64
CA SER A 546 -5.68 10.14 49.06
C SER A 546 -6.82 10.85 48.33
N LYS A 547 -6.88 10.67 47.01
CA LYS A 547 -7.92 11.22 46.14
C LYS A 547 -9.32 10.72 46.52
N SER A 548 -9.43 9.44 46.87
CA SER A 548 -10.68 8.83 47.32
C SER A 548 -11.11 9.40 48.68
N GLU A 549 -10.17 9.57 49.62
CA GLU A 549 -10.41 10.16 50.93
C GLU A 549 -10.83 11.64 50.86
N ASP A 550 -10.31 12.38 49.87
CA ASP A 550 -10.73 13.77 49.64
C ASP A 550 -12.12 13.85 49.01
N LEU A 551 -12.41 12.96 48.06
CA LEU A 551 -13.70 12.94 47.39
C LEU A 551 -14.85 12.60 48.35
N VAL A 552 -14.65 11.67 49.29
CA VAL A 552 -15.68 11.33 50.30
C VAL A 552 -15.92 12.44 51.33
N LYS A 553 -15.07 13.47 51.40
CA LYS A 553 -15.28 14.66 52.24
C LYS A 553 -16.07 15.75 51.50
N ASP A 554 -16.21 15.68 50.17
CA ASP A 554 -16.93 16.68 49.37
C ASP A 554 -18.45 16.54 49.55
N LYS A 555 -19.09 17.61 50.06
CA LYS A 555 -20.54 17.62 50.35
C LYS A 555 -21.42 17.46 49.11
N ARG A 556 -20.97 17.89 47.93
CA ARG A 556 -21.71 17.72 46.67
C ARG A 556 -21.68 16.27 46.25
N PHE A 557 -20.50 15.64 46.32
CA PHE A 557 -20.33 14.22 46.04
C PHE A 557 -21.20 13.35 46.96
N ILE A 558 -21.16 13.59 48.28
CA ILE A 558 -21.99 12.86 49.26
C ILE A 558 -23.48 13.00 48.92
N ARG A 559 -23.94 14.20 48.54
CA ARG A 559 -25.34 14.45 48.18
C ARG A 559 -25.74 13.74 46.89
N GLU A 560 -24.90 13.80 45.87
CA GLU A 560 -25.15 13.24 44.55
C GLU A 560 -25.14 11.70 44.56
N TRP A 561 -24.18 11.13 45.29
CA TRP A 561 -23.96 9.68 45.34
C TRP A 561 -24.56 9.02 46.57
N GLY A 562 -25.16 9.78 47.49
CA GLY A 562 -25.87 9.27 48.68
C GLY A 562 -25.04 8.26 49.46
N ILE A 563 -23.89 8.70 49.95
CA ILE A 563 -22.89 7.85 50.61
C ILE A 563 -23.21 7.74 52.10
N ASP A 564 -23.45 6.52 52.53
CA ASP A 564 -23.71 6.11 53.92
C ASP A 564 -22.59 5.23 54.50
N SER A 565 -21.62 4.84 53.67
CA SER A 565 -20.56 3.89 53.97
C SER A 565 -19.25 4.25 53.25
N ASN A 566 -18.11 3.79 53.78
CA ASN A 566 -16.82 4.04 53.14
C ASN A 566 -16.72 3.28 51.80
N PRO A 567 -16.21 3.91 50.72
CA PRO A 567 -16.06 3.25 49.44
C PRO A 567 -15.04 2.11 49.50
N THR A 568 -15.32 1.04 48.78
CA THR A 568 -14.30 0.02 48.47
C THR A 568 -13.41 0.53 47.35
N LEU A 569 -12.10 0.51 47.56
CA LEU A 569 -11.12 0.98 46.57
C LEU A 569 -10.59 -0.21 45.77
N THR A 570 -10.64 -0.11 44.44
CA THR A 570 -10.12 -1.15 43.54
C THR A 570 -9.17 -0.55 42.52
N LEU A 571 -7.93 -1.03 42.48
CA LEU A 571 -6.98 -0.74 41.42
C LEU A 571 -7.15 -1.77 40.31
N VAL A 572 -7.50 -1.29 39.12
CA VAL A 572 -7.76 -2.11 37.95
C VAL A 572 -6.51 -2.10 37.07
N VAL A 573 -5.92 -3.28 36.85
CA VAL A 573 -4.66 -3.43 36.11
C VAL A 573 -4.81 -4.49 35.02
N TRP A 574 -4.01 -4.38 33.96
CA TRP A 574 -4.00 -5.38 32.90
C TRP A 574 -3.32 -6.69 33.32
N SER A 575 -2.17 -6.60 33.98
CA SER A 575 -1.40 -7.74 34.49
C SER A 575 -1.16 -7.60 36.00
N ARG A 576 -0.97 -8.74 36.65
CA ARG A 576 -0.77 -8.81 38.10
C ARG A 576 0.52 -8.05 38.50
N PRO A 577 0.49 -7.16 39.50
CA PRO A 577 1.69 -6.54 40.05
C PRO A 577 2.61 -7.58 40.69
N GLU A 578 3.87 -7.24 40.93
CA GLU A 578 4.79 -8.13 41.64
C GLU A 578 4.26 -8.44 43.05
N PRO A 579 4.52 -9.63 43.62
CA PRO A 579 3.95 -10.02 44.91
C PRO A 579 4.23 -9.03 46.06
N VAL A 580 5.39 -8.37 46.03
CA VAL A 580 5.77 -7.33 47.01
C VAL A 580 4.91 -6.08 46.87
N GLU A 581 4.73 -5.59 45.64
CA GLU A 581 3.90 -4.41 45.33
C GLU A 581 2.43 -4.71 45.63
N HIS A 582 1.94 -5.88 45.24
CA HIS A 582 0.58 -6.32 45.52
C HIS A 582 0.32 -6.33 47.04
N LYS A 583 1.24 -6.89 47.83
CA LYS A 583 1.14 -6.88 49.30
C LYS A 583 1.14 -5.45 49.87
N GLN A 584 1.90 -4.53 49.28
CA GLN A 584 1.91 -3.12 49.70
C GLN A 584 0.58 -2.42 49.36
N ILE A 585 0.04 -2.63 48.16
CA ILE A 585 -1.26 -2.10 47.74
C ILE A 585 -2.39 -2.62 48.64
N THR A 586 -2.41 -3.93 48.94
CA THR A 586 -3.41 -4.52 49.84
C THR A 586 -3.31 -3.96 51.26
N LYS A 587 -2.10 -3.68 51.77
CA LYS A 587 -1.91 -3.01 53.08
C LYS A 587 -2.51 -1.60 53.13
N LEU A 588 -2.68 -0.93 51.98
CA LEU A 588 -3.36 0.35 51.89
C LEU A 588 -4.89 0.23 51.98
N GLY A 589 -5.44 -0.99 51.96
CA GLY A 589 -6.88 -1.26 51.90
C GLY A 589 -7.44 -1.19 50.48
N ILE A 590 -6.59 -1.38 49.46
CA ILE A 590 -6.98 -1.32 48.05
C ILE A 590 -6.97 -2.73 47.48
N HIS A 591 -8.08 -3.14 46.87
CA HIS A 591 -8.19 -4.38 46.14
C HIS A 591 -7.51 -4.24 44.77
N VAL A 592 -6.81 -5.28 44.31
CA VAL A 592 -6.24 -5.30 42.95
C VAL A 592 -7.08 -6.25 42.10
N MET A 593 -7.60 -5.74 40.98
CA MET A 593 -8.29 -6.53 39.97
C MET A 593 -7.44 -6.61 38.70
N VAL A 594 -7.25 -7.83 38.20
CA VAL A 594 -6.54 -8.08 36.95
C VAL A 594 -7.55 -8.29 35.83
N VAL A 595 -7.78 -7.27 35.00
CA VAL A 595 -8.83 -7.28 33.96
C VAL A 595 -8.67 -8.45 33.00
N ASN A 596 -7.45 -8.81 32.63
CA ASN A 596 -7.18 -9.94 31.75
C ASN A 596 -7.68 -11.28 32.36
N GLU A 597 -7.62 -11.44 33.68
CA GLU A 597 -8.14 -12.63 34.36
C GLU A 597 -9.67 -12.61 34.40
N GLU A 598 -10.28 -11.45 34.67
CA GLU A 598 -11.74 -11.28 34.68
C GLU A 598 -12.36 -11.50 33.30
N LEU A 599 -11.75 -10.97 32.24
CA LEU A 599 -12.21 -11.17 30.85
C LEU A 599 -12.21 -12.64 30.44
N LYS A 600 -11.34 -13.48 31.05
CA LYS A 600 -11.32 -14.92 30.75
C LYS A 600 -12.59 -15.62 31.22
N THR A 601 -13.09 -15.24 32.39
CA THR A 601 -14.25 -15.86 33.04
C THR A 601 -15.57 -15.14 32.73
N HIS A 602 -15.53 -13.90 32.26
CA HIS A 602 -16.72 -13.08 32.01
C HIS A 602 -17.60 -13.63 30.87
N ARG A 603 -18.89 -13.89 31.17
CA ARG A 603 -19.86 -14.52 30.25
C ARG A 603 -19.98 -13.80 28.90
N LYS A 604 -20.02 -12.46 28.89
CA LYS A 604 -20.11 -11.65 27.64
C LYS A 604 -18.84 -11.71 26.77
N PHE A 605 -17.73 -12.24 27.29
CA PHE A 605 -16.46 -12.40 26.59
C PHE A 605 -16.12 -13.86 26.29
N GLN A 606 -17.00 -14.81 26.61
CA GLN A 606 -16.83 -16.19 26.14
C GLN A 606 -16.96 -16.23 24.61
N GLY A 607 -16.00 -16.86 23.93
CA GLY A 607 -15.96 -16.98 22.48
C GLY A 607 -15.46 -15.76 21.69
N LYS A 608 -15.07 -14.65 22.34
CA LYS A 608 -14.46 -13.49 21.66
C LYS A 608 -12.95 -13.64 21.52
N GLU A 609 -12.37 -13.05 20.47
CA GLU A 609 -10.92 -13.05 20.21
C GLU A 609 -10.13 -12.22 21.23
N LYS A 610 -9.74 -12.84 22.34
CA LYS A 610 -9.04 -12.18 23.47
C LYS A 610 -7.59 -11.79 23.13
N ASP A 611 -7.00 -12.45 22.13
CA ASP A 611 -5.59 -12.23 21.75
C ASP A 611 -5.37 -10.83 21.18
N LYS A 612 -6.35 -10.29 20.43
CA LYS A 612 -6.29 -8.90 19.90
C LYS A 612 -6.18 -7.87 21.04
N ILE A 613 -6.93 -8.06 22.13
CA ILE A 613 -6.87 -7.20 23.32
C ILE A 613 -5.52 -7.36 24.01
N ARG A 614 -5.01 -8.59 24.12
CA ARG A 614 -3.69 -8.85 24.73
C ARG A 614 -2.56 -8.14 23.99
N HIS A 615 -2.56 -8.14 22.66
CA HIS A 615 -1.55 -7.43 21.87
C HIS A 615 -1.55 -5.92 22.12
N ALA A 616 -2.71 -5.31 22.36
CA ALA A 616 -2.79 -3.88 22.68
C ALA A 616 -2.00 -3.50 23.93
N PHE A 617 -1.85 -4.41 24.91
CA PHE A 617 -1.14 -4.16 26.17
C PHE A 617 0.31 -4.65 26.19
N GLY A 618 0.82 -5.23 25.09
CA GLY A 618 2.20 -5.73 24.96
C GLY A 618 2.37 -7.11 25.57
N GLY A 619 1.59 -8.07 25.04
CA GLY A 619 1.49 -9.45 25.52
C GLY A 619 2.79 -10.25 25.58
#